data_AF-A0A1E4NK20-F1
#
_entry.id   AF-A0A1E4NK20-F1
#
_cell.length_a   1.000
_cell.length_b   1.000
_cell.length_c   1.000
_cell.angle_alpha   90.00
_cell.angle_beta   90.00
_cell.angle_gamma   90.00
#
_symmetry.space_group_name_H-M   'P 1'
#
loop_
_entity.id
_entity.type
_entity.pdbx_description
1 polymer ?
#
loop_
_entity_poly.entity_id
_entity_poly.type
_entity_poly.pdbx_seq_one_letter_code
_entity_poly.pdbx_strand_id
1 'polypeptide(L)'
;MSQPSASGHAPPQGHHDDGMHEHQGSLRGYLTGFALAAILTVIPFWLVMGHVIENTQVAIFVILALAVIQIFVHIVYFLHLDTRSESGWNMMAFIFTAVLVIIVLGASIWVMYNENANMMPMSPRYQQHGQAQ
;
A
#
# COMPACT_ATOMS: atom_id res chain seq x y z
N MET A 1 -19.62 55.31 -50.77
CA MET A 1 -18.95 54.10 -50.22
C MET A 1 -17.54 54.09 -50.77
N SER A 2 -16.56 54.37 -49.92
CA SER A 2 -15.14 54.53 -50.29
C SER A 2 -14.34 53.47 -49.55
N GLN A 3 -13.64 52.62 -50.28
CA GLN A 3 -12.45 51.87 -49.84
C GLN A 3 -11.41 52.06 -50.97
N PRO A 4 -10.07 52.02 -50.77
CA PRO A 4 -9.34 51.02 -49.96
C PRO A 4 -7.99 51.47 -49.33
N SER A 5 -7.19 50.49 -48.87
CA SER A 5 -5.73 50.47 -48.54
C SER A 5 -5.40 50.58 -47.04
N ALA A 6 -4.41 49.90 -46.43
CA ALA A 6 -3.59 48.73 -46.72
C ALA A 6 -2.74 48.45 -45.44
N SER A 7 -2.40 47.18 -45.20
CA SER A 7 -1.16 46.68 -44.57
C SER A 7 -0.63 47.27 -43.24
N GLY A 8 -0.68 46.45 -42.18
CA GLY A 8 0.25 46.50 -41.04
C GLY A 8 0.56 45.09 -40.54
N HIS A 9 1.79 44.63 -40.69
CA HIS A 9 2.32 43.36 -40.17
C HIS A 9 3.24 43.63 -38.96
N ALA A 10 3.22 42.67 -38.02
CA ALA A 10 4.19 42.35 -36.94
C ALA A 10 4.01 43.02 -35.55
N PRO A 11 4.48 42.39 -34.45
CA PRO A 11 5.06 41.04 -34.27
C PRO A 11 4.27 40.14 -33.27
N PRO A 12 4.60 38.84 -33.12
CA PRO A 12 4.09 38.03 -32.02
C PRO A 12 4.82 38.43 -30.74
N GLN A 13 4.07 38.85 -29.72
CA GLN A 13 4.62 39.05 -28.38
C GLN A 13 4.81 37.68 -27.72
N GLY A 14 6.05 37.19 -27.81
CA GLY A 14 6.55 36.10 -27.02
C GLY A 14 7.14 36.58 -25.68
N HIS A 15 6.97 35.71 -24.69
CA HIS A 15 7.65 35.62 -23.39
C HIS A 15 7.27 36.67 -22.33
N HIS A 16 6.89 36.20 -21.14
CA HIS A 16 7.81 36.09 -20.01
C HIS A 16 7.27 35.06 -19.00
N ASP A 17 8.20 34.31 -18.43
CA ASP A 17 8.09 33.27 -17.41
C ASP A 17 7.01 33.48 -16.34
N ASP A 18 6.12 32.49 -16.19
CA ASP A 18 5.58 32.06 -14.90
C ASP A 18 5.57 30.52 -14.84
N GLY A 19 6.67 29.92 -15.30
CA GLY A 19 6.86 28.47 -15.40
C GLY A 19 7.46 27.80 -14.16
N MET A 20 7.17 28.24 -12.93
CA MET A 20 7.88 27.71 -11.74
C MET A 20 7.05 27.35 -10.49
N HIS A 21 5.73 27.16 -10.56
CA HIS A 21 4.96 26.84 -9.33
C HIS A 21 3.99 25.65 -9.37
N GLU A 22 4.00 24.77 -10.38
CA GLU A 22 3.09 23.60 -10.36
C GLU A 22 3.77 22.23 -10.16
N HIS A 23 5.11 22.15 -10.21
CA HIS A 23 5.81 20.86 -10.04
C HIS A 23 6.49 20.65 -8.67
N GLN A 24 6.42 21.63 -7.76
CA GLN A 24 7.03 21.50 -6.42
C GLN A 24 6.11 20.83 -5.37
N GLY A 25 4.80 20.70 -5.63
CA GLY A 25 3.86 20.10 -4.67
C GLY A 25 4.02 18.58 -4.54
N SER A 26 4.21 17.88 -5.65
CA SER A 26 4.34 16.42 -5.68
C SER A 26 5.67 15.93 -5.10
N LEU A 27 6.79 16.58 -5.45
CA LEU A 27 8.11 16.21 -4.95
C LEU A 27 8.24 16.40 -3.43
N ARG A 28 7.70 17.50 -2.88
CA ARG A 28 7.69 17.72 -1.43
C ARG A 28 6.83 16.70 -0.69
N GLY A 29 5.65 16.35 -1.23
CA GLY A 29 4.77 15.34 -0.65
C GLY A 29 5.35 13.92 -0.68
N TYR A 30 6.04 13.56 -1.77
CA TYR A 30 6.76 12.30 -1.87
C TYR A 30 7.95 12.25 -0.90
N LEU A 31 8.72 13.35 -0.77
CA LEU A 31 9.84 13.42 0.18
C LEU A 31 9.39 13.34 1.64
N THR A 32 8.29 14.01 2.02
CA THR A 32 7.75 13.90 3.38
C THR A 32 7.23 12.49 3.66
N GLY A 33 6.54 11.87 2.70
CA GLY A 33 6.13 10.47 2.78
C GLY A 33 7.29 9.50 2.92
N PHE A 34 8.35 9.72 2.15
CA PHE A 34 9.59 8.95 2.23
C PHE A 34 10.24 9.09 3.61
N ALA A 35 10.33 10.32 4.15
CA ALA A 35 10.88 10.54 5.48
C ALA A 35 10.04 9.85 6.57
N LEU A 36 8.70 9.95 6.50
CA LEU A 36 7.80 9.26 7.44
C LEU A 36 7.95 7.74 7.37
N ALA A 37 7.96 7.17 6.16
CA ALA A 37 8.15 5.75 5.94
C ALA A 37 9.52 5.28 6.43
N ALA A 38 10.58 6.05 6.18
CA ALA A 38 11.93 5.75 6.67
C ALA A 38 11.98 5.73 8.21
N ILE A 39 11.44 6.76 8.88
CA ILE A 39 11.39 6.82 10.35
C ILE A 39 10.61 5.64 10.92
N LEU A 40 9.43 5.35 10.36
CA LEU A 40 8.58 4.25 10.82
C LEU A 40 9.19 2.87 10.55
N THR A 41 10.16 2.76 9.64
CA THR A 41 10.93 1.52 9.41
C THR A 41 12.14 1.41 10.34
N VAL A 42 12.80 2.54 10.65
CA VAL A 42 13.94 2.57 11.59
C VAL A 42 13.51 2.19 13.00
N ILE A 43 12.33 2.62 13.45
CA ILE A 43 11.78 2.30 14.78
C ILE A 43 11.69 0.79 15.05
N PRO A 44 11.00 -0.04 14.24
CA PRO A 44 10.91 -1.48 14.47
C PRO A 44 12.27 -2.16 14.33
N PHE A 45 13.14 -1.69 13.42
CA PHE A 45 14.48 -2.25 13.27
C PHE A 45 15.34 -2.02 14.52
N TRP A 46 15.29 -0.80 15.07
CA TRP A 46 15.97 -0.46 16.31
C TRP A 46 15.39 -1.23 17.50
N LEU A 47 14.06 -1.38 17.57
CA LEU A 47 13.38 -2.15 18.61
C LEU A 47 13.83 -3.61 18.65
N VAL A 48 13.99 -4.24 17.49
CA VAL A 48 14.46 -5.65 17.36
C VAL A 48 15.95 -5.76 17.67
N MET A 49 16.78 -4.90 17.06
CA MET A 49 18.23 -4.98 17.21
C MET A 49 18.68 -4.67 18.64
N GLY A 50 18.02 -3.71 19.30
CA GLY A 50 18.29 -3.34 20.69
C GLY A 50 17.84 -4.37 21.72
N HIS A 51 17.14 -5.45 21.32
CA HIS A 51 16.56 -6.45 22.23
C HIS A 51 15.83 -5.79 23.42
N VAL A 52 15.15 -4.67 23.16
CA VAL A 52 14.57 -3.80 24.22
C VAL A 52 13.39 -4.48 24.91
N ILE A 53 12.79 -5.49 24.25
CA ILE A 53 11.70 -6.30 24.78
C ILE A 53 12.23 -7.72 24.97
N GLU A 54 12.39 -8.15 26.23
CA GLU A 54 12.83 -9.50 26.59
C GLU A 54 11.84 -10.58 26.14
N ASN A 55 10.56 -10.21 25.98
CA ASN A 55 9.52 -11.10 25.50
C ASN A 55 9.37 -11.02 23.97
N THR A 56 9.89 -12.02 23.28
CA THR A 56 9.82 -12.18 21.82
C THR A 56 8.40 -12.09 21.27
N GLN A 57 7.38 -12.57 21.99
CA GLN A 57 5.99 -12.50 21.51
C GLN A 57 5.46 -11.07 21.49
N VAL A 58 5.81 -10.27 22.51
CA VAL A 58 5.43 -8.86 22.58
C VAL A 58 6.16 -8.07 21.49
N ALA A 59 7.45 -8.36 21.25
CA ALA A 59 8.20 -7.75 20.16
C ALA A 59 7.55 -8.03 18.80
N ILE A 60 7.21 -9.29 18.51
CA ILE A 60 6.52 -9.69 17.27
C ILE A 60 5.20 -8.94 17.09
N PHE A 61 4.39 -8.84 18.15
CA PHE A 61 3.10 -8.14 18.08
C PHE A 61 3.27 -6.64 17.76
N VAL A 62 4.24 -5.98 18.42
CA VAL A 62 4.54 -4.56 18.17
C VAL A 62 5.03 -4.33 16.74
N ILE A 63 5.92 -5.19 16.23
CA ILE A 63 6.43 -5.10 14.86
C ILE A 63 5.29 -5.30 13.85
N LEU A 64 4.40 -6.26 14.10
CA LEU A 64 3.24 -6.51 13.24
C LEU A 64 2.31 -5.28 13.21
N ALA A 65 2.05 -4.67 14.35
CA ALA A 65 1.26 -3.44 14.42
C ALA A 65 1.93 -2.29 13.64
N LEU A 66 3.24 -2.11 13.79
CA LEU A 66 4.01 -1.12 13.02
C LEU A 66 4.00 -1.41 11.51
N ALA A 67 4.06 -2.69 11.11
CA ALA A 67 3.98 -3.10 9.71
C ALA A 67 2.62 -2.76 9.09
N VAL A 68 1.52 -2.92 9.84
CA VAL A 68 0.19 -2.49 9.39
C VAL A 68 0.16 -0.97 9.17
N ILE A 69 0.67 -0.19 10.12
CA ILE A 69 0.76 1.28 9.97
C ILE A 69 1.63 1.66 8.76
N GLN A 70 2.73 0.94 8.53
CA GLN A 70 3.62 1.15 7.38
C GLN A 70 2.88 0.98 6.05
N ILE A 71 1.99 -0.02 5.96
CA ILE A 71 1.15 -0.24 4.76
C ILE A 71 0.27 0.99 4.51
N PHE A 72 -0.37 1.55 5.55
CA PHE A 72 -1.18 2.77 5.40
C PHE A 72 -0.35 3.97 4.95
N VAL A 73 0.83 4.20 5.53
CA VAL A 73 1.74 5.28 5.12
C VAL A 73 2.14 5.12 3.65
N HIS A 74 2.48 3.91 3.23
CA HIS A 74 2.88 3.64 1.84
C HIS A 74 1.73 3.91 0.86
N ILE A 75 0.52 3.46 1.20
CA ILE A 75 -0.68 3.70 0.39
C ILE A 75 -1.00 5.19 0.29
N VAL A 76 -0.90 5.96 1.38
CA VAL A 76 -1.27 7.39 1.37
C VAL A 76 -0.22 8.24 0.63
N TYR A 77 1.07 7.98 0.86
CA TYR A 77 2.13 8.86 0.37
C TYR A 77 2.77 8.42 -0.96
N PHE A 78 2.92 7.10 -1.19
CA PHE A 78 3.56 6.59 -2.40
C PHE A 78 2.54 6.22 -3.47
N LEU A 79 1.46 5.56 -3.07
CA LEU A 79 0.30 5.37 -3.93
C LEU A 79 -0.59 6.62 -3.85
N HIS A 80 -0.01 7.79 -4.14
CA HIS A 80 -0.70 9.07 -4.23
C HIS A 80 -1.74 8.98 -5.36
N LEU A 81 -2.85 8.29 -5.09
CA LEU A 81 -4.05 8.25 -5.90
C LEU A 81 -4.45 9.71 -6.01
N ASP A 82 -4.19 10.31 -7.17
CA ASP A 82 -4.36 11.72 -7.44
C ASP A 82 -5.63 12.20 -6.73
N THR A 83 -5.45 12.98 -5.67
CA THR A 83 -6.57 13.64 -4.96
C THR A 83 -7.29 14.64 -5.86
N ARG A 84 -6.77 14.82 -7.08
CA ARG A 84 -7.30 15.61 -8.19
C ARG A 84 -7.67 14.75 -9.43
N SER A 85 -7.59 13.43 -9.35
CA SER A 85 -8.23 12.55 -10.34
C SER A 85 -9.72 12.63 -10.08
N GLU A 86 -10.50 12.87 -11.13
CA GLU A 86 -11.91 13.14 -11.03
C GLU A 86 -12.65 12.10 -10.13
N SER A 87 -13.32 12.59 -9.07
CA SER A 87 -14.60 12.03 -8.59
C SER A 87 -14.62 10.80 -7.64
N GLY A 88 -13.54 10.42 -6.96
CA GLY A 88 -13.63 9.43 -5.84
C GLY A 88 -13.91 7.96 -6.25
N TRP A 89 -14.10 7.69 -7.54
CA TRP A 89 -14.26 6.34 -8.11
C TRP A 89 -13.01 5.48 -7.93
N ASN A 90 -11.82 6.08 -8.00
CA ASN A 90 -10.56 5.38 -7.78
C ASN A 90 -10.36 4.98 -6.30
N MET A 91 -10.83 5.82 -5.37
CA MET A 91 -10.85 5.49 -3.94
C MET A 91 -11.79 4.31 -3.65
N MET A 92 -12.97 4.29 -4.29
CA MET A 92 -13.92 3.17 -4.19
C MET A 92 -13.33 1.87 -4.74
N ALA A 93 -12.69 1.93 -5.91
CA ALA A 93 -12.00 0.77 -6.51
C ALA A 93 -10.86 0.27 -5.60
N PHE A 94 -10.07 1.19 -5.03
CA PHE A 94 -8.98 0.85 -4.13
C PHE A 94 -9.47 0.17 -2.84
N ILE A 95 -10.48 0.72 -2.18
CA ILE A 95 -11.07 0.12 -0.97
C ILE A 95 -11.66 -1.25 -1.30
N PHE A 96 -12.34 -1.40 -2.44
CA PHE A 96 -12.85 -2.68 -2.89
C PHE A 96 -11.73 -3.72 -3.06
N THR A 97 -10.64 -3.35 -3.74
CA THR A 97 -9.46 -4.23 -3.89
C THR A 97 -8.82 -4.56 -2.54
N ALA A 98 -8.70 -3.60 -1.63
CA ALA A 98 -8.13 -3.83 -0.30
C ALA A 98 -8.97 -4.84 0.51
N VAL A 99 -10.30 -4.67 0.51
CA VAL A 99 -11.23 -5.61 1.16
C VAL A 99 -11.14 -7.00 0.52
N LEU A 100 -11.10 -7.07 -0.80
CA LEU A 100 -10.93 -8.33 -1.53
C LEU A 100 -9.63 -9.05 -1.11
N VAL A 101 -8.51 -8.33 -1.06
CA VAL A 101 -7.22 -8.88 -0.62
C VAL A 101 -7.29 -9.41 0.81
N ILE A 102 -7.91 -8.67 1.74
CA ILE A 102 -8.08 -9.11 3.13
C ILE A 102 -8.91 -10.40 3.20
N ILE A 103 -10.03 -10.45 2.45
CA ILE A 103 -10.90 -11.63 2.41
C ILE A 103 -10.16 -12.81 1.79
N VAL A 104 -9.47 -12.65 0.66
CA VAL A 104 -8.75 -13.74 -0.01
C VAL A 104 -7.62 -14.27 0.86
N LEU A 105 -6.81 -13.40 1.48
CA LEU A 105 -5.73 -13.83 2.37
C LEU A 105 -6.29 -14.51 3.62
N GLY A 106 -7.28 -13.90 4.27
CA GLY A 106 -7.95 -14.47 5.44
C GLY A 106 -8.61 -15.82 5.15
N ALA A 107 -9.35 -15.91 4.04
CA ALA A 107 -9.97 -17.15 3.57
C ALA A 107 -8.92 -18.20 3.20
N SER A 108 -7.81 -17.82 2.58
CA SER A 108 -6.74 -18.77 2.22
C SER A 108 -6.11 -19.38 3.47
N ILE A 109 -5.78 -18.56 4.48
CA ILE A 109 -5.25 -19.04 5.77
C ILE A 109 -6.29 -19.92 6.48
N TRP A 110 -7.55 -19.49 6.51
CA TRP A 110 -8.65 -20.26 7.11
C TRP A 110 -8.85 -21.62 6.44
N VAL A 111 -8.92 -21.65 5.11
CA VAL A 111 -9.09 -22.88 4.33
C VAL A 111 -7.92 -23.82 4.58
N MET A 112 -6.67 -23.33 4.53
CA MET A 112 -5.51 -24.18 4.82
C MET A 112 -5.52 -24.74 6.24
N TYR A 113 -5.89 -23.94 7.23
CA TYR A 113 -6.00 -24.40 8.62
C TYR A 113 -7.12 -25.44 8.79
N ASN A 114 -8.28 -25.20 8.21
CA ASN A 114 -9.44 -26.08 8.26
C ASN A 114 -9.16 -27.43 7.55
N GLU A 115 -8.58 -27.37 6.35
CA GLU A 115 -8.19 -28.58 5.61
C GLU A 115 -7.11 -29.38 6.37
N ASN A 116 -6.09 -28.71 6.92
CA ASN A 116 -5.08 -29.39 7.74
C ASN A 116 -5.68 -30.07 8.99
N ALA A 117 -6.63 -29.42 9.66
CA ALA A 117 -7.35 -30.01 10.79
C ALA A 117 -8.25 -31.18 10.37
N ASN A 118 -8.84 -31.12 9.16
CA ASN A 118 -9.75 -32.13 8.63
C ASN A 118 -9.03 -33.32 7.97
N MET A 119 -7.73 -33.20 7.66
CA MET A 119 -6.91 -34.26 7.05
C MET A 119 -6.20 -35.18 8.06
N MET A 120 -6.39 -34.99 9.38
CA MET A 120 -5.91 -35.94 10.39
C MET A 120 -7.03 -36.77 11.05
N PRO A 121 -7.61 -37.76 10.35
CA PRO A 121 -8.16 -38.95 10.98
C PRO A 121 -7.26 -40.16 10.74
N MET A 122 -6.17 -40.29 11.52
CA MET A 122 -5.57 -41.61 11.77
C MET A 122 -6.50 -42.34 12.74
N SER A 123 -7.40 -43.19 12.21
CA SER A 123 -8.10 -44.19 13.01
C SER A 123 -7.26 -45.48 13.03
N PRO A 124 -6.76 -45.95 14.19
CA PRO A 124 -5.92 -47.16 14.29
C PRO A 124 -6.60 -48.51 13.95
N ARG A 125 -7.76 -48.50 13.28
CA ARG A 125 -8.59 -49.70 13.06
C ARG A 125 -8.10 -50.65 11.94
N TYR A 126 -6.94 -50.40 11.32
CA TYR A 126 -6.33 -51.30 10.32
C TYR A 126 -5.27 -52.27 10.87
N GLN A 127 -4.89 -52.19 12.16
CA GLN A 127 -3.87 -53.07 12.76
C GLN A 127 -4.41 -54.39 13.34
N GLN A 128 -5.73 -54.63 13.39
CA GLN A 128 -6.30 -55.72 14.21
C GLN A 128 -6.82 -56.96 13.45
N HIS A 129 -6.76 -57.01 12.11
CA HIS A 129 -7.30 -58.14 11.32
C HIS A 129 -6.23 -59.12 10.77
N GLY A 130 -5.00 -59.12 11.32
CA GLY A 130 -3.91 -59.98 10.85
C GLY A 130 -3.41 -61.05 11.84
N GLN A 131 -4.02 -61.21 13.02
CA GLN A 131 -3.47 -62.07 14.09
C GLN A 131 -4.47 -63.09 14.69
N ALA A 132 -5.37 -63.63 13.88
CA ALA A 132 -6.15 -64.81 14.25
C ALA A 132 -6.03 -65.87 13.14
N GLN A 133 -4.84 -66.49 13.05
CA GLN A 133 -4.63 -67.82 12.48
C GLN A 133 -3.76 -68.61 13.45
#